data_AF-A0A388KDB6-F1
#
_entry.id   AF-A0A388KDB6-F1
#
_cell.length_a   1.000
_cell.length_b   1.000
_cell.length_c   1.000
_cell.angle_alpha   90.00
_cell.angle_beta   90.00
_cell.angle_gamma   90.00
#
_symmetry.space_group_name_H-M   'P 1'
#
loop_
_entity.id
_entity.type
_entity.pdbx_description
1 polymer ?
#
loop_
_entity_poly.entity_id
_entity_poly.type
_entity_poly.pdbx_seq_one_letter_code
_entity_poly.pdbx_strand_id
1 'polypeptide(L)'
;MAAAPEEEEVHGHTGRLLDFRSAFHGSVFEKYHVLPLQLATLDAGAVVWTPPYIKISQFLMHPGNVDLLKRDREAFVNEFVKFCDAEDDTTRELPLIGKLEPIIADCHDAADVASKFMTEFGLFRKGEESEDAVRDRFRKLGTCQDSYTDLEVGQYLGLCIKEFALSRSMRVLARAFRRAGVDVTHECDETLARKLYDVGKTGAPDFDYLPIGDFNIFDTIVHLIDFDLVGRDGEHFSLRIILTTYPSNRDDWSAEVRDRQKGTLIAICEGEMSDNVLDECYNADGGPRTLVNILDGNVVQERYKPHGDVPTRLTTVTTSADSSSSRFCKLRDGWVLDEDEAVRLYCKDCCLRGIISTYDIRNELMKSLHRLPQASFVNENGDSSISDCSKSEFELFLSALAKSIVPTSNIGPEEMKSLYHLREASFVKENGDSISYCGESEFERLLPVAASLAYLYDGWVSRRVYSSFDSVVQHFRLHTSSLQESQQRDFQEIQKNCKRFHRIFKGTWWDRLPEDLIVRIIEMAVHPRRNIVLPWKSY
;
A
#
# COMPACT_ATOMS: atom_id res chain seq x y z
N MET A 1 -0.34 27.60 17.74
CA MET A 1 -0.97 27.89 16.44
C MET A 1 -0.71 26.69 15.55
N ALA A 2 -1.67 25.75 15.47
CA ALA A 2 -1.61 24.70 14.47
C ALA A 2 -1.92 25.35 13.13
N ALA A 3 -1.03 25.19 12.14
CA ALA A 3 -1.32 25.61 10.77
C ALA A 3 -2.60 24.88 10.33
N ALA A 4 -3.62 25.63 9.92
CA ALA A 4 -4.74 25.03 9.21
C ALA A 4 -4.15 24.31 8.00
N PRO A 5 -4.50 23.05 7.73
CA PRO A 5 -4.09 22.40 6.50
C PRO A 5 -4.56 23.32 5.37
N GLU A 6 -3.64 23.71 4.50
CA GLU A 6 -3.98 24.43 3.28
C GLU A 6 -5.00 23.55 2.56
N GLU A 7 -6.26 23.99 2.58
CA GLU A 7 -7.30 23.44 1.74
C GLU A 7 -6.85 23.75 0.32
N GLU A 8 -6.01 22.88 -0.27
CA GLU A 8 -5.82 22.85 -1.71
C GLU A 8 -7.23 22.83 -2.29
N GLU A 9 -7.65 23.94 -2.91
CA GLU A 9 -8.94 24.04 -3.56
C GLU A 9 -8.99 22.92 -4.59
N VAL A 10 -9.66 21.82 -4.22
CA VAL A 10 -9.90 20.64 -5.06
C VAL A 10 -10.84 21.09 -6.17
N HIS A 11 -10.28 21.77 -7.17
CA HIS A 11 -11.00 22.30 -8.32
C HIS A 11 -11.53 21.11 -9.13
N GLY A 12 -12.83 20.83 -8.96
CA GLY A 12 -13.63 20.07 -9.91
C GLY A 12 -13.38 18.56 -10.02
N HIS A 13 -12.63 17.94 -9.11
CA HIS A 13 -12.58 16.47 -9.07
C HIS A 13 -13.92 15.93 -8.58
N THR A 14 -14.82 15.61 -9.52
CA THR A 14 -15.96 14.70 -9.34
C THR A 14 -15.49 13.26 -9.09
N GLY A 15 -14.35 13.09 -8.43
CA GLY A 15 -13.71 11.81 -8.18
C GLY A 15 -14.52 11.00 -7.19
N ARG A 16 -14.65 9.71 -7.48
CA ARG A 16 -15.15 8.74 -6.50
C ARG A 16 -14.16 8.66 -5.35
N LEU A 17 -14.70 8.61 -4.14
CA LEU A 17 -13.93 8.56 -2.91
C LEU A 17 -14.27 7.27 -2.17
N LEU A 18 -13.34 6.78 -1.37
CA LEU A 18 -13.60 5.63 -0.49
C LEU A 18 -13.85 6.14 0.93
N ASP A 19 -15.08 6.01 1.41
CA ASP A 19 -15.46 6.32 2.80
C ASP A 19 -15.29 5.07 3.65
N PHE A 20 -14.24 5.03 4.48
CA PHE A 20 -13.91 3.90 5.36
C PHE A 20 -15.07 3.43 6.25
N ARG A 21 -16.08 4.28 6.52
CA ARG A 21 -17.24 3.87 7.34
C ARG A 21 -18.19 2.93 6.60
N SER A 22 -18.28 3.04 5.28
CA SER A 22 -19.27 2.31 4.48
C SER A 22 -18.66 1.48 3.36
N ALA A 23 -17.41 1.76 2.97
CA ALA A 23 -16.76 1.15 1.83
C ALA A 23 -16.64 -0.37 1.95
N PHE A 24 -16.52 -0.87 3.17
CA PHE A 24 -16.25 -2.28 3.43
C PHE A 24 -17.51 -3.14 3.57
N HIS A 25 -18.70 -2.54 3.62
CA HIS A 25 -19.94 -3.33 3.62
C HIS A 25 -20.09 -4.05 2.28
N GLY A 26 -20.42 -5.33 2.28
CA GLY A 26 -20.48 -6.21 1.11
C GLY A 26 -19.13 -6.47 0.43
N SER A 27 -18.02 -6.00 1.01
CA SER A 27 -16.69 -6.13 0.41
C SER A 27 -16.07 -7.51 0.66
N VAL A 28 -14.94 -7.75 0.00
CA VAL A 28 -14.10 -8.93 0.27
C VAL A 28 -13.61 -8.97 1.72
N PHE A 29 -13.33 -7.82 2.33
CA PHE A 29 -12.90 -7.75 3.73
C PHE A 29 -14.00 -8.23 4.70
N GLU A 30 -15.25 -7.75 4.51
CA GLU A 30 -16.38 -8.18 5.34
C GLU A 30 -16.69 -9.67 5.13
N LYS A 31 -16.57 -10.19 3.89
CA LYS A 31 -16.69 -11.63 3.60
C LYS A 31 -15.72 -12.48 4.44
N TYR A 32 -14.51 -11.97 4.69
CA TYR A 32 -13.47 -12.64 5.47
C TYR A 32 -13.40 -12.14 6.91
N HIS A 33 -14.46 -11.52 7.43
CA HIS A 33 -14.58 -11.06 8.82
C HIS A 33 -13.50 -10.08 9.25
N VAL A 34 -12.88 -9.39 8.29
CA VAL A 34 -11.92 -8.30 8.52
C VAL A 34 -12.68 -6.99 8.47
N LEU A 35 -12.63 -6.21 9.54
CA LEU A 35 -13.21 -4.88 9.63
C LEU A 35 -12.09 -3.81 9.64
N PRO A 36 -11.79 -3.18 8.51
CA PRO A 36 -10.78 -2.12 8.44
C PRO A 36 -11.24 -0.87 9.19
N LEU A 37 -10.35 -0.28 9.97
CA LEU A 37 -10.64 0.90 10.78
C LEU A 37 -9.78 2.09 10.36
N GLN A 38 -8.49 1.87 10.15
CA GLN A 38 -7.52 2.90 9.79
C GLN A 38 -6.48 2.35 8.82
N LEU A 39 -6.05 3.18 7.88
CA LEU A 39 -4.85 2.95 7.07
C LEU A 39 -4.02 4.23 7.10
N ALA A 40 -2.81 4.15 7.62
CA ALA A 40 -1.81 5.20 7.53
C ALA A 40 -0.61 4.71 6.73
N THR A 41 -0.05 5.54 5.88
CA THR A 41 1.11 5.20 5.05
C THR A 41 2.12 6.32 5.11
N LEU A 42 3.39 5.97 5.24
CA LEU A 42 4.51 6.86 4.99
C LEU A 42 5.24 6.36 3.73
N ASP A 43 5.20 7.16 2.67
CA ASP A 43 5.95 6.96 1.44
C ASP A 43 7.03 8.05 1.37
N ALA A 44 8.19 7.74 1.94
CA ALA A 44 9.32 8.66 1.98
C ALA A 44 9.80 9.01 0.56
N GLY A 45 9.81 8.01 -0.32
CA GLY A 45 10.23 8.11 -1.70
C GLY A 45 9.42 9.11 -2.51
N ALA A 46 8.11 9.14 -2.34
CA ALA A 46 7.22 10.05 -3.06
C ALA A 46 7.56 11.54 -2.89
N VAL A 47 8.28 11.92 -1.82
CA VAL A 47 8.71 13.31 -1.59
C VAL A 47 10.17 13.50 -1.93
N VAL A 48 11.05 12.61 -1.47
CA VAL A 48 12.50 12.80 -1.60
C VAL A 48 13.07 12.42 -2.98
N TRP A 49 12.29 11.71 -3.80
CA TRP A 49 12.62 11.44 -5.20
C TRP A 49 12.04 12.48 -6.17
N THR A 50 11.47 13.58 -5.66
CA THR A 50 11.11 14.71 -6.52
C THR A 50 12.37 15.38 -7.09
N PRO A 51 12.29 15.97 -8.30
CA PRO A 51 13.46 16.58 -8.94
C PRO A 51 14.22 17.57 -8.04
N PRO A 52 13.58 18.44 -7.23
CA PRO A 52 14.31 19.34 -6.33
C PRO A 52 15.16 18.61 -5.29
N TYR A 53 14.66 17.55 -4.65
CA TYR A 53 15.47 16.82 -3.67
C TYR A 53 16.58 15.95 -4.30
N ILE A 54 16.43 15.54 -5.57
CA ILE A 54 17.50 14.87 -6.32
C ILE A 54 18.57 15.88 -6.74
N LYS A 55 18.17 17.04 -7.25
CA LYS A 55 19.06 18.03 -7.87
C LYS A 55 19.71 18.99 -6.87
N ILE A 56 19.19 19.13 -5.64
CA ILE A 56 19.70 20.13 -4.67
C ILE A 56 21.18 19.92 -4.34
N SER A 57 21.64 18.69 -4.18
CA SER A 57 23.06 18.43 -3.88
C SER A 57 23.96 18.76 -5.07
N GLN A 58 23.56 18.37 -6.28
CA GLN A 58 24.26 18.74 -7.51
C GLN A 58 24.35 20.26 -7.66
N PHE A 59 23.23 20.95 -7.43
CA PHE A 59 23.18 22.41 -7.49
C PHE A 59 24.12 23.06 -6.48
N LEU A 60 24.18 22.53 -5.25
CA LEU A 60 25.09 23.02 -4.21
C LEU A 60 26.56 22.79 -4.52
N MET A 61 26.90 21.80 -5.36
CA MET A 61 28.28 21.53 -5.76
C MET A 61 28.80 22.52 -6.82
N HIS A 62 27.93 23.33 -7.44
CA HIS A 62 28.38 24.37 -8.37
C HIS A 62 29.03 25.56 -7.63
N PRO A 63 30.13 26.13 -8.16
CA PRO A 63 30.82 27.25 -7.54
C PRO A 63 29.88 28.43 -7.23
N GLY A 64 29.95 28.93 -5.99
CA GLY A 64 29.19 30.10 -5.53
C GLY A 64 27.74 29.82 -5.08
N ASN A 65 27.16 28.65 -5.36
CA ASN A 65 25.76 28.38 -5.00
C ASN A 65 25.54 28.22 -3.50
N VAL A 66 26.51 27.65 -2.78
CA VAL A 66 26.47 27.58 -1.31
C VAL A 66 26.48 28.98 -0.67
N ASP A 67 27.25 29.90 -1.24
CA ASP A 67 27.29 31.30 -0.77
C ASP A 67 26.03 32.07 -1.17
N LEU A 68 25.46 31.75 -2.34
CA LEU A 68 24.16 32.28 -2.75
C LEU A 68 23.06 31.86 -1.76
N LEU A 69 23.00 30.57 -1.38
CA LEU A 69 22.05 30.07 -0.37
C LEU A 69 22.16 30.81 0.97
N LYS A 70 23.39 31.13 1.39
CA LYS A 70 23.67 31.86 2.63
C LYS A 70 23.27 33.33 2.57
N ARG A 71 23.55 33.99 1.46
CA ARG A 71 23.41 35.45 1.33
C ARG A 71 21.99 35.87 0.94
N ASP A 72 21.38 35.14 0.01
CA ASP A 72 20.12 35.51 -0.61
C ASP A 72 19.32 34.25 -0.98
N ARG A 73 18.43 33.86 -0.05
CA ARG A 73 17.56 32.68 -0.20
C ARG A 73 16.71 32.74 -1.45
N GLU A 74 16.14 33.91 -1.77
CA GLU A 74 15.23 34.04 -2.91
C GLU A 74 15.99 33.97 -4.23
N ALA A 75 17.15 34.63 -4.32
CA ALA A 75 18.01 34.49 -5.49
C ALA A 75 18.48 33.03 -5.68
N PHE A 76 18.82 32.34 -4.58
CA PHE A 76 19.16 30.91 -4.64
C PHE A 76 18.01 30.07 -5.19
N VAL A 77 16.79 30.23 -4.65
CA VAL A 77 15.62 29.45 -5.10
C VAL A 77 15.32 29.73 -6.57
N ASN A 78 15.38 30.98 -7.01
CA ASN A 78 15.15 31.34 -8.41
C ASN A 78 16.16 30.68 -9.36
N GLU A 79 17.45 30.66 -9.01
CA GLU A 79 18.46 29.96 -9.81
C GLU A 79 18.29 28.43 -9.72
N PHE A 80 17.87 27.93 -8.56
CA PHE A 80 17.64 26.50 -8.37
C PHE A 80 16.43 25.98 -9.16
N VAL A 81 15.34 26.76 -9.26
CA VAL A 81 14.20 26.44 -10.13
C VAL A 81 14.66 26.34 -11.58
N LYS A 82 15.42 27.32 -12.08
CA LYS A 82 15.99 27.27 -13.44
C LYS A 82 16.86 26.03 -13.65
N PHE A 83 17.64 25.63 -12.65
CA PHE A 83 18.45 24.41 -12.69
C PHE A 83 17.59 23.13 -12.71
N CYS A 84 16.46 23.13 -11.98
CA CYS A 84 15.51 22.03 -12.02
C CYS A 84 14.81 21.92 -13.38
N ASP A 85 14.46 23.06 -13.99
CA ASP A 85 13.79 23.17 -15.30
C ASP A 85 14.70 22.91 -16.50
N ALA A 86 16.01 23.08 -16.35
CA ALA A 86 16.96 22.74 -17.40
C ALA A 86 16.83 21.25 -17.73
N GLU A 87 16.45 20.95 -18.98
CA GLU A 87 16.39 19.57 -19.49
C GLU A 87 17.77 18.93 -19.33
N ASP A 88 17.84 17.94 -18.45
CA ASP A 88 19.04 17.15 -18.25
C ASP A 88 18.85 15.84 -19.02
N ASP A 89 19.63 15.63 -20.08
CA ASP A 89 19.62 14.39 -20.87
C ASP A 89 19.84 13.16 -19.97
N THR A 90 20.46 13.32 -18.79
CA THR A 90 20.69 12.23 -17.82
C THR A 90 19.41 11.74 -17.12
N THR A 91 18.35 12.56 -17.04
CA THR A 91 17.08 12.14 -16.42
C THR A 91 16.19 11.28 -17.32
N ARG A 92 16.52 11.15 -18.61
CA ARG A 92 15.79 10.26 -19.53
C ARG A 92 15.93 8.77 -19.16
N GLU A 93 16.94 8.40 -18.38
CA GLU A 93 17.22 7.01 -18.01
C GLU A 93 16.54 6.54 -16.72
N LEU A 94 15.74 7.38 -16.05
CA LEU A 94 14.88 6.93 -14.95
C LEU A 94 13.45 6.71 -15.49
N PRO A 95 13.13 5.52 -16.04
CA PRO A 95 11.89 5.24 -16.78
C PRO A 95 10.60 5.30 -15.97
N LEU A 96 10.66 5.61 -14.67
CA LEU A 96 9.54 5.39 -13.74
C LEU A 96 8.93 6.68 -13.17
N ILE A 97 9.57 7.83 -13.33
CA ILE A 97 9.03 9.10 -12.84
C ILE A 97 8.53 9.86 -14.07
N GLY A 98 7.21 9.85 -14.29
CA GLY A 98 6.58 10.71 -15.31
C GLY A 98 7.08 12.16 -15.18
N LYS A 99 7.05 12.94 -16.28
CA LYS A 99 7.49 14.35 -16.26
C LYS A 99 6.71 15.12 -15.19
N LEU A 100 7.23 15.18 -13.97
CA LEU A 100 6.74 16.07 -12.92
C LEU A 100 7.33 17.44 -13.21
N GLU A 101 6.47 18.40 -13.56
CA GLU A 101 6.85 19.80 -13.47
C GLU A 101 7.27 20.08 -12.02
N PRO A 102 8.47 20.61 -11.78
CA PRO A 102 8.90 20.91 -10.42
C PRO A 102 7.97 21.95 -9.83
N ILE A 103 7.26 21.58 -8.76
CA ILE A 103 6.41 22.51 -8.02
C ILE A 103 7.37 23.50 -7.35
N ILE A 104 7.23 24.80 -7.63
CA ILE A 104 8.08 25.86 -7.05
C ILE A 104 8.16 25.73 -5.51
N ALA A 105 7.09 25.28 -4.86
CA ALA A 105 7.05 24.97 -3.44
C ALA A 105 8.11 23.93 -3.02
N ASP A 106 8.37 22.91 -3.84
CA ASP A 106 9.36 21.86 -3.56
C ASP A 106 10.79 22.40 -3.62
N CYS A 107 11.05 23.34 -4.53
CA CYS A 107 12.33 24.04 -4.60
C CYS A 107 12.58 24.90 -3.35
N HIS A 108 11.56 25.61 -2.86
CA HIS A 108 11.64 26.33 -1.60
C HIS A 108 11.88 25.37 -0.42
N ASP A 109 11.18 24.25 -0.39
CA ASP A 109 11.32 23.24 0.66
C ASP A 109 12.73 22.66 0.69
N ALA A 110 13.26 22.24 -0.46
CA ALA A 110 14.61 21.71 -0.58
C ALA A 110 15.67 22.74 -0.18
N ALA A 111 15.51 24.01 -0.58
CA ALA A 111 16.41 25.10 -0.19
C ALA A 111 16.40 25.35 1.32
N ASP A 112 15.22 25.35 1.96
CA ASP A 112 15.08 25.50 3.41
C ASP A 112 15.75 24.36 4.17
N VAL A 113 15.54 23.13 3.72
CA VAL A 113 16.14 21.93 4.30
C VAL A 113 17.67 21.99 4.15
N ALA A 114 18.17 22.30 2.96
CA ALA A 114 19.61 22.41 2.70
C ALA A 114 20.27 23.49 3.57
N SER A 115 19.63 24.66 3.71
CA SER A 115 20.14 25.74 4.56
C SER A 115 20.23 25.33 6.03
N LYS A 116 19.20 24.65 6.55
CA LYS A 116 19.18 24.11 7.91
C LYS A 116 20.23 23.02 8.12
N PHE A 117 20.31 22.07 7.18
CA PHE A 117 21.28 20.98 7.20
C PHE A 117 22.71 21.54 7.33
N MET A 118 23.06 22.46 6.45
CA MET A 118 24.40 23.05 6.43
C MET A 118 24.72 23.87 7.70
N THR A 119 23.70 24.49 8.30
CA THR A 119 23.82 25.20 9.59
C THR A 119 24.06 24.23 10.74
N GLU A 120 23.33 23.11 10.80
CA GLU A 120 23.43 22.11 11.89
C GLU A 120 24.75 21.33 11.83
N PHE A 121 25.17 20.89 10.65
CA PHE A 121 26.39 20.09 10.48
C PHE A 121 27.68 20.92 10.32
N GLY A 122 27.62 22.23 10.59
CA GLY A 122 28.81 23.05 10.75
C GLY A 122 29.60 23.33 9.47
N LEU A 123 28.96 23.22 8.30
CA LEU A 123 29.57 23.56 7.00
C LEU A 123 29.71 25.09 6.81
N PHE A 124 29.25 25.89 7.78
CA PHE A 124 29.19 27.35 7.73
C PHE A 124 29.94 28.06 8.88
N ARG A 125 31.09 27.56 9.35
CA ARG A 125 31.91 28.39 10.24
C ARG A 125 32.37 29.65 9.49
N LYS A 126 32.08 30.80 10.09
CA LYS A 126 32.34 32.13 9.50
C LYS A 126 33.85 32.41 9.52
N GLY A 127 34.44 32.50 8.33
CA GLY A 127 35.82 32.92 8.11
C GLY A 127 36.72 31.80 7.59
N GLU A 128 37.18 31.94 6.34
CA GLU A 128 38.31 31.20 5.76
C GLU A 128 38.12 29.71 5.41
N GLU A 129 37.00 29.35 4.79
CA GLU A 129 36.94 28.06 4.08
C GLU A 129 36.85 28.32 2.59
N SER A 130 37.93 28.00 1.87
CA SER A 130 37.91 27.96 0.40
C SER A 130 36.89 26.91 -0.05
N GLU A 131 36.38 27.04 -1.28
CA GLU A 131 35.51 26.05 -1.91
C GLU A 131 36.09 24.62 -1.81
N ASP A 132 37.41 24.51 -1.94
CA ASP A 132 38.16 23.27 -1.78
C ASP A 132 38.02 22.67 -0.37
N ALA A 133 37.97 23.48 0.69
CA ALA A 133 37.84 23.00 2.06
C ALA A 133 36.43 22.43 2.35
N VAL A 134 35.40 23.01 1.73
CA VAL A 134 34.03 22.48 1.80
C VAL A 134 33.92 21.18 1.01
N ARG A 135 34.50 21.13 -0.20
CA ARG A 135 34.57 19.91 -1.03
C ARG A 135 35.34 18.79 -0.33
N ASP A 136 36.45 19.12 0.33
CA ASP A 136 37.27 18.19 1.11
C ASP A 136 36.52 17.67 2.36
N ARG A 137 35.62 18.47 2.96
CA ARG A 137 34.72 17.98 4.03
C ARG A 137 33.67 17.02 3.51
N PHE A 138 33.07 17.30 2.35
CA PHE A 138 32.14 16.36 1.74
C PHE A 138 32.84 15.04 1.35
N ARG A 139 34.09 15.10 0.86
CA ARG A 139 34.93 13.90 0.69
C ARG A 139 35.20 13.18 2.01
N LYS A 140 35.46 13.90 3.10
CA LYS A 140 35.66 13.29 4.43
C LYS A 140 34.40 12.66 5.03
N LEU A 141 33.22 13.15 4.64
CA LEU A 141 31.94 12.56 5.04
C LEU A 141 31.66 11.24 4.27
N GLY A 142 32.21 11.08 3.06
CA GLY A 142 32.22 9.81 2.30
C GLY A 142 33.49 8.99 2.56
N THR A 143 33.49 8.20 3.64
CA THR A 143 34.36 7.03 3.91
C THR A 143 35.68 6.86 3.09
N CYS A 144 36.81 7.26 3.69
CA CYS A 144 38.20 6.72 3.62
C CYS A 144 38.81 6.05 2.35
N GLN A 145 38.22 6.14 1.14
CA GLN A 145 38.82 5.67 -0.11
C GLN A 145 39.10 6.85 -1.05
N ASP A 146 40.36 6.99 -1.47
CA ASP A 146 40.90 8.11 -2.25
C ASP A 146 40.37 8.23 -3.70
N SER A 147 39.25 7.57 -4.06
CA SER A 147 38.80 7.45 -5.46
C SER A 147 37.39 7.93 -5.78
N TYR A 148 36.67 8.59 -4.85
CA TYR A 148 35.34 9.10 -5.17
C TYR A 148 35.37 10.24 -6.19
N THR A 149 34.54 10.09 -7.22
CA THR A 149 34.22 11.14 -8.19
C THR A 149 33.36 12.23 -7.56
N ASP A 150 33.41 13.45 -8.09
CA ASP A 150 32.56 14.56 -7.61
C ASP A 150 31.05 14.21 -7.70
N LEU A 151 30.67 13.28 -8.61
CA LEU A 151 29.32 12.75 -8.73
C LEU A 151 28.89 11.92 -7.51
N GLU A 152 29.73 11.00 -7.05
CA GLU A 152 29.45 10.15 -5.87
C GLU A 152 29.34 10.99 -4.59
N VAL A 153 30.20 12.00 -4.45
CA VAL A 153 30.11 12.96 -3.34
C VAL A 153 28.79 13.74 -3.37
N GLY A 154 28.37 14.18 -4.55
CA GLY A 154 27.07 14.85 -4.73
C GLY A 154 25.88 13.95 -4.41
N GLN A 155 25.95 12.66 -4.79
CA GLN A 155 24.92 11.67 -4.45
C GLN A 155 24.84 11.47 -2.94
N TYR A 156 25.97 11.29 -2.26
CA TYR A 156 26.03 11.12 -0.81
C TYR A 156 25.45 12.34 -0.07
N LEU A 157 25.85 13.55 -0.45
CA LEU A 157 25.28 14.78 0.10
C LEU A 157 23.76 14.83 -0.11
N GLY A 158 23.28 14.43 -1.29
CA GLY A 158 21.86 14.34 -1.59
C GLY A 158 21.12 13.42 -0.61
N LEU A 159 21.67 12.24 -0.34
CA LEU A 159 21.10 11.29 0.62
C LEU A 159 21.05 11.86 2.04
N CYS A 160 22.14 12.48 2.51
CA CYS A 160 22.16 13.13 3.83
C CYS A 160 21.11 14.25 3.97
N ILE A 161 20.96 15.08 2.93
CA ILE A 161 19.95 16.16 2.93
C ILE A 161 18.54 15.57 2.97
N LYS A 162 18.27 14.49 2.23
CA LYS A 162 16.96 13.81 2.22
C LYS A 162 16.64 13.18 3.58
N GLU A 163 17.60 12.50 4.21
CA GLU A 163 17.43 11.90 5.53
C GLU A 163 17.16 12.99 6.58
N PHE A 164 17.91 14.08 6.51
CA PHE A 164 17.69 15.25 7.34
C PHE A 164 16.31 15.87 7.11
N ALA A 165 15.85 15.94 5.86
CA ALA A 165 14.52 16.43 5.52
C ALA A 165 13.44 15.64 6.25
N LEU A 166 13.47 14.31 6.16
CA LEU A 166 12.45 13.44 6.75
C LEU A 166 12.53 13.41 8.29
N SER A 167 13.73 13.41 8.86
CA SER A 167 13.92 13.34 10.32
C SER A 167 13.71 14.67 11.04
N ARG A 168 13.97 15.82 10.39
CA ARG A 168 13.94 17.15 11.04
C ARG A 168 12.87 18.09 10.51
N SER A 169 12.32 17.86 9.32
CA SER A 169 11.31 18.73 8.72
C SER A 169 9.93 18.08 8.76
N MET A 170 9.13 18.43 9.77
CA MET A 170 7.74 17.96 9.85
C MET A 170 6.90 18.33 8.62
N ARG A 171 7.23 19.42 7.92
CA ARG A 171 6.57 19.78 6.66
C ARG A 171 6.81 18.72 5.59
N VAL A 172 8.06 18.27 5.43
CA VAL A 172 8.44 17.25 4.43
C VAL A 172 7.86 15.89 4.83
N LEU A 173 8.00 15.53 6.10
CA LEU A 173 7.47 14.27 6.62
C LEU A 173 5.93 14.19 6.51
N ALA A 174 5.22 15.29 6.80
CA ALA A 174 3.77 15.35 6.67
C ALA A 174 3.29 15.18 5.21
N ARG A 175 4.08 15.61 4.23
CA ARG A 175 3.78 15.40 2.80
C ARG A 175 3.98 13.93 2.36
N ALA A 176 4.91 13.23 2.99
CA ALA A 176 5.14 11.80 2.79
C ALA A 176 4.08 10.93 3.50
N PHE A 177 3.37 11.50 4.47
CA PHE A 177 2.41 10.80 5.30
C PHE A 177 0.97 10.96 4.80
N ARG A 178 0.23 9.86 4.77
CA ARG A 178 -1.20 9.84 4.45
C ARG A 178 -1.94 8.99 5.48
N ARG A 179 -3.16 9.37 5.80
CA ARG A 179 -4.03 8.61 6.71
C ARG A 179 -5.47 8.66 6.27
N ALA A 180 -6.10 7.50 6.22
CA ALA A 180 -7.53 7.29 6.08
C ALA A 180 -8.10 6.46 7.24
N GLY A 181 -9.41 6.55 7.43
CA GLY A 181 -10.16 5.86 8.47
C GLY A 181 -10.32 6.64 9.76
N VAL A 182 -10.68 5.90 10.81
CA VAL A 182 -10.93 6.41 12.16
C VAL A 182 -9.67 6.25 12.99
N ASP A 183 -9.25 7.34 13.64
CA ASP A 183 -8.19 7.27 14.65
C ASP A 183 -8.68 6.56 15.91
N VAL A 184 -8.46 5.25 15.96
CA VAL A 184 -8.91 4.37 17.04
C VAL A 184 -7.99 4.40 18.27
N THR A 185 -6.83 5.05 18.14
CA THR A 185 -5.82 5.12 19.21
C THR A 185 -5.58 6.55 19.71
N HIS A 186 -6.23 7.53 19.10
CA HIS A 186 -6.03 8.95 19.37
C HIS A 186 -4.57 9.40 19.15
N GLU A 187 -3.89 8.79 18.18
CA GLU A 187 -2.52 9.14 17.79
C GLU A 187 -2.58 10.28 16.75
N CYS A 188 -1.90 11.40 17.03
CA CYS A 188 -1.83 12.50 16.05
C CYS A 188 -0.96 12.11 14.85
N ASP A 189 -1.20 12.74 13.70
CA ASP A 189 -0.47 12.44 12.46
C ASP A 189 1.03 12.63 12.60
N GLU A 190 1.47 13.65 13.33
CA GLU A 190 2.89 13.91 13.55
C GLU A 190 3.57 12.75 14.28
N THR A 191 2.94 12.23 15.34
CA THR A 191 3.45 11.08 16.08
C THR A 191 3.45 9.81 15.22
N LEU A 192 2.37 9.58 14.46
CA LEU A 192 2.30 8.44 13.55
C LEU A 192 3.36 8.52 12.46
N ALA A 193 3.50 9.65 11.78
CA ALA A 193 4.46 9.84 10.72
C ALA A 193 5.90 9.61 11.21
N ARG A 194 6.26 10.13 12.40
CA ARG A 194 7.57 9.85 13.02
C ARG A 194 7.75 8.38 13.34
N LYS A 195 6.74 7.73 13.92
CA LYS A 195 6.79 6.31 14.25
C LYS A 195 6.98 5.44 13.01
N LEU A 196 6.27 5.73 11.91
CA LEU A 196 6.44 5.02 10.65
C LEU A 196 7.82 5.30 10.03
N TYR A 197 8.34 6.52 10.15
CA TYR A 197 9.68 6.85 9.70
C TYR A 197 10.73 6.07 10.48
N ASP A 198 10.62 6.02 11.81
CA ASP A 198 11.53 5.28 12.67
C ASP A 198 11.48 3.77 12.34
N VAL A 199 10.28 3.21 12.14
CA VAL A 199 10.11 1.82 11.71
C VAL A 199 10.83 1.57 10.38
N GLY A 200 10.56 2.38 9.35
CA GLY A 200 11.20 2.20 8.04
C GLY A 200 12.71 2.34 8.12
N LYS A 201 13.21 3.23 8.98
CA LYS A 201 14.64 3.45 9.18
C LYS A 201 15.30 2.26 9.87
N THR A 202 14.62 1.64 10.83
CA THR A 202 15.14 0.44 11.52
C THR A 202 14.95 -0.85 10.74
N GLY A 203 13.93 -0.93 9.88
CA GLY A 203 13.58 -2.13 9.13
C GLY A 203 14.33 -2.28 7.82
N ALA A 204 14.81 -1.15 7.26
CA ALA A 204 15.65 -1.10 6.07
C ALA A 204 16.78 -2.14 6.13
N PRO A 205 16.84 -3.13 5.22
CA PRO A 205 17.93 -4.08 5.18
C PRO A 205 19.27 -3.35 4.99
N ASP A 206 20.26 -3.79 5.75
CA ASP A 206 21.62 -3.30 5.65
C ASP A 206 22.22 -3.86 4.35
N PHE A 207 22.30 -3.02 3.31
CA PHE A 207 22.88 -3.43 2.04
C PHE A 207 24.40 -3.34 2.12
N ASP A 208 25.03 -4.42 2.59
CA ASP A 208 26.50 -4.57 2.70
C ASP A 208 27.28 -4.27 1.40
N TYR A 209 26.61 -4.32 0.24
CA TYR A 209 27.25 -4.20 -1.08
C TYR A 209 27.43 -2.77 -1.59
N LEU A 210 26.70 -1.81 -1.04
CA LEU A 210 26.99 -0.41 -1.30
C LEU A 210 27.80 0.09 -0.12
N PRO A 211 28.96 0.76 -0.30
CA PRO A 211 29.68 1.45 0.78
C PRO A 211 28.87 2.61 1.41
N ILE A 212 27.58 2.68 1.07
CA ILE A 212 26.54 3.62 1.44
C ILE A 212 25.46 2.80 2.17
N GLY A 213 25.87 2.07 3.22
CA GLY A 213 24.94 1.43 4.16
C GLY A 213 24.02 2.50 4.77
N ASP A 214 22.78 2.12 5.10
CA ASP A 214 21.76 2.91 5.82
C ASP A 214 20.75 3.78 5.05
N PHE A 215 20.83 3.98 3.72
CA PHE A 215 19.92 4.93 3.05
C PHE A 215 18.65 4.34 2.42
N ASN A 216 18.29 3.10 2.77
CA ASN A 216 17.17 2.39 2.17
C ASN A 216 15.78 2.90 2.62
N ILE A 217 15.71 3.82 3.61
CA ILE A 217 14.44 4.43 4.03
C ILE A 217 13.70 5.13 2.87
N PHE A 218 14.41 5.68 1.89
CA PHE A 218 13.78 6.38 0.77
C PHE A 218 13.03 5.45 -0.19
N ASP A 219 13.40 4.17 -0.19
CA ASP A 219 12.75 3.11 -0.95
C ASP A 219 11.86 2.25 -0.06
N THR A 220 11.59 2.68 1.17
CA THR A 220 10.74 1.95 2.10
C THR A 220 9.40 2.65 2.20
N ILE A 221 8.32 1.90 1.93
CA ILE A 221 6.96 2.35 2.22
C ILE A 221 6.51 1.61 3.49
N VAL A 222 6.06 2.38 4.48
CA VAL A 222 5.58 1.81 5.75
C VAL A 222 4.10 2.10 5.92
N HIS A 223 3.32 1.05 6.07
CA HIS A 223 1.89 1.07 6.32
C HIS A 223 1.60 0.72 7.77
N LEU A 224 0.62 1.40 8.36
CA LEU A 224 -0.04 1.03 9.59
C LEU A 224 -1.52 0.81 9.30
N ILE A 225 -1.97 -0.40 9.58
CA ILE A 225 -3.33 -0.85 9.30
C ILE A 225 -3.96 -1.24 10.63
N ASP A 226 -4.94 -0.46 11.08
CA ASP A 226 -5.80 -0.86 12.20
C ASP A 226 -7.05 -1.54 11.67
N PHE A 227 -7.34 -2.71 12.21
CA PHE A 227 -8.51 -3.50 11.85
C PHE A 227 -9.00 -4.31 13.05
N ASP A 228 -10.24 -4.77 13.00
CA ASP A 228 -10.74 -5.79 13.92
C ASP A 228 -10.99 -7.07 13.13
N LEU A 229 -10.64 -8.22 13.70
CA LEU A 229 -11.21 -9.50 13.28
C LEU A 229 -12.49 -9.73 14.07
N VAL A 230 -13.60 -9.96 13.36
CA VAL A 230 -14.90 -10.22 13.98
C VAL A 230 -15.04 -11.73 14.18
N GLY A 231 -15.11 -12.18 15.43
CA GLY A 231 -15.30 -13.60 15.74
C GLY A 231 -16.70 -14.09 15.41
N ARG A 232 -16.89 -15.42 15.41
CA ARG A 232 -18.21 -16.05 15.23
C ARG A 232 -19.23 -15.66 16.30
N ASP A 233 -18.76 -15.28 17.47
CA ASP A 233 -19.55 -14.74 18.57
C ASP A 233 -19.90 -13.24 18.40
N GLY A 234 -19.39 -12.59 17.35
CA GLY A 234 -19.57 -11.17 17.08
C GLY A 234 -18.62 -10.28 17.88
N GLU A 235 -17.72 -10.84 18.69
CA GLU A 235 -16.73 -10.09 19.45
C GLU A 235 -15.57 -9.65 18.54
N HIS A 236 -14.99 -8.48 18.84
CA HIS A 236 -13.93 -7.89 18.03
C HIS A 236 -12.56 -8.18 18.64
N PHE A 237 -11.66 -8.76 17.84
CA PHE A 237 -10.24 -8.82 18.16
C PHE A 237 -9.49 -7.68 17.48
N SER A 238 -9.19 -6.65 18.28
CA SER A 238 -8.51 -5.43 17.81
C SER A 238 -7.02 -5.62 17.54
N LEU A 239 -6.64 -5.46 16.28
CA LEU A 239 -5.28 -5.68 15.80
C LEU A 239 -4.73 -4.45 15.08
N ARG A 240 -3.40 -4.41 14.98
CA ARG A 240 -2.64 -3.45 14.20
C ARG A 240 -1.57 -4.19 13.41
N ILE A 241 -1.53 -4.00 12.10
CA ILE A 241 -0.41 -4.41 11.25
C ILE A 241 0.50 -3.20 11.02
N ILE A 242 1.80 -3.37 11.20
CA ILE A 242 2.83 -2.47 10.66
C ILE A 242 3.49 -3.23 9.52
N LEU A 243 3.21 -2.84 8.28
CA LEU A 243 3.69 -3.49 7.06
C LEU A 243 4.73 -2.59 6.39
N THR A 244 5.89 -3.15 6.08
CA THR A 244 7.00 -2.49 5.41
C THR A 244 7.20 -3.12 4.03
N THR A 245 7.20 -2.32 2.96
CA THR A 245 7.42 -2.78 1.59
C THR A 245 8.60 -2.05 0.94
N TYR A 246 9.33 -2.76 0.08
CA TYR A 246 10.52 -2.25 -0.62
C TYR A 246 10.31 -2.34 -2.15
N PRO A 247 9.94 -1.23 -2.85
CA PRO A 247 9.63 -1.27 -4.28
C PRO A 247 10.85 -1.46 -5.18
N SER A 248 12.05 -1.03 -4.75
CA SER A 248 13.22 -0.90 -5.63
C SER A 248 13.98 -2.22 -5.86
N ASN A 249 13.94 -3.16 -4.92
CA ASN A 249 14.82 -4.32 -4.96
C ASN A 249 14.12 -5.60 -4.50
N ARG A 250 13.36 -6.23 -5.42
CA ARG A 250 13.00 -7.66 -5.37
C ARG A 250 11.79 -8.05 -4.50
N ASP A 251 10.79 -7.19 -4.39
CA ASP A 251 9.50 -7.56 -3.80
C ASP A 251 9.55 -7.99 -2.32
N ASP A 252 10.61 -7.60 -1.59
CA ASP A 252 10.67 -7.86 -0.14
C ASP A 252 9.60 -7.09 0.62
N TRP A 253 9.06 -7.70 1.65
CA TRP A 253 8.18 -7.05 2.60
C TRP A 253 8.16 -7.79 3.93
N SER A 254 7.88 -7.07 5.00
CA SER A 254 7.68 -7.66 6.32
C SER A 254 6.52 -6.97 7.02
N ALA A 255 5.84 -7.69 7.90
CA ALA A 255 4.74 -7.15 8.68
C ALA A 255 4.78 -7.66 10.12
N GLU A 256 4.62 -6.73 11.06
CA GLU A 256 4.37 -7.05 12.46
C GLU A 256 2.88 -6.91 12.77
N VAL A 257 2.29 -7.94 13.36
CA VAL A 257 0.88 -7.91 13.81
C VAL A 257 0.84 -7.84 15.32
N ARG A 258 0.21 -6.79 15.85
CA ARG A 258 0.14 -6.50 17.29
C ARG A 258 -1.31 -6.45 17.77
N ASP A 259 -1.55 -6.90 18.99
CA ASP A 259 -2.79 -6.61 19.72
C ASP A 259 -2.84 -5.11 19.98
N ARG A 260 -3.81 -4.41 19.38
CA ARG A 260 -3.88 -2.94 19.43
C ARG A 260 -4.11 -2.42 20.84
N GLN A 261 -4.78 -3.20 21.71
CA GLN A 261 -5.10 -2.78 23.08
C GLN A 261 -3.92 -2.98 24.03
N LYS A 262 -3.16 -4.07 23.85
CA LYS A 262 -2.05 -4.43 24.74
C LYS A 262 -0.67 -4.03 24.21
N GLY A 263 -0.54 -3.79 22.90
CA GLY A 263 0.74 -3.58 22.21
C GLY A 263 1.56 -4.85 21.99
N THR A 264 1.07 -6.01 22.45
CA THR A 264 1.74 -7.31 22.36
C THR A 264 1.90 -7.73 20.90
N LEU A 265 3.10 -8.19 20.52
CA LEU A 265 3.36 -8.78 19.21
C LEU A 265 2.72 -10.17 19.14
N ILE A 266 1.84 -10.38 18.16
CA ILE A 266 1.04 -11.59 17.98
C ILE A 266 1.58 -12.44 16.84
N ALA A 267 1.99 -11.81 15.74
CA ALA A 267 2.52 -12.51 14.59
C ALA A 267 3.53 -11.66 13.83
N ILE A 268 4.36 -12.33 13.04
CA ILE A 268 5.25 -11.73 12.04
C ILE A 268 4.92 -12.37 10.69
N CYS A 269 4.82 -11.56 9.64
CA CYS A 269 4.72 -12.04 8.27
C CYS A 269 5.93 -11.53 7.48
N GLU A 270 6.57 -12.37 6.69
CA GLU A 270 7.77 -12.00 5.91
C GLU A 270 7.66 -12.54 4.49
N GLY A 271 8.05 -11.73 3.50
CA GLY A 271 8.30 -12.17 2.15
C GLY A 271 9.66 -12.84 2.07
N GLU A 272 9.71 -14.17 2.16
CA GLU A 272 10.93 -14.93 1.93
C GLU A 272 11.28 -14.85 0.44
N MET A 273 12.41 -14.19 0.17
CA MET A 273 13.06 -14.29 -1.11
C MET A 273 13.94 -15.53 -1.19
N SER A 274 14.01 -16.09 -2.39
CA SER A 274 15.07 -17.03 -2.73
C SER A 274 16.38 -16.23 -2.88
N ASP A 275 17.19 -16.20 -1.82
CA ASP A 275 18.53 -15.58 -1.82
C ASP A 275 19.44 -16.07 -2.96
N ASN A 276 19.12 -17.21 -3.57
CA ASN A 276 19.88 -17.83 -4.65
C ASN A 276 19.37 -17.40 -6.04
N VAL A 277 19.41 -16.10 -6.35
CA VAL A 277 19.23 -15.60 -7.74
C VAL A 277 20.27 -16.22 -8.70
N LEU A 278 21.42 -16.67 -8.17
CA LEU A 278 22.44 -17.36 -8.97
C LEU A 278 22.15 -18.85 -9.23
N ASP A 279 21.09 -19.43 -8.63
CA ASP A 279 20.71 -20.84 -8.79
C ASP A 279 19.30 -21.00 -9.42
N GLU A 280 18.84 -19.97 -10.13
CA GLU A 280 17.56 -19.93 -10.87
C GLU A 280 17.39 -21.07 -11.89
N CYS A 281 18.46 -21.76 -12.26
CA CYS A 281 18.41 -22.83 -13.26
C CYS A 281 17.90 -24.18 -12.71
N TYR A 282 17.81 -24.41 -11.40
CA TYR A 282 17.56 -25.77 -10.88
C TYR A 282 16.43 -25.96 -9.87
N ASN A 283 15.85 -24.91 -9.28
CA ASN A 283 14.75 -25.05 -8.31
C ASN A 283 13.41 -24.55 -8.87
N ALA A 284 12.78 -25.36 -9.71
CA ALA A 284 11.48 -25.09 -10.34
C ALA A 284 10.29 -24.87 -9.35
N ASP A 285 10.48 -25.08 -8.04
CA ASP A 285 9.43 -24.98 -7.02
C ASP A 285 9.70 -23.88 -5.95
N GLY A 286 10.67 -22.98 -6.18
CA GLY A 286 11.19 -22.03 -5.18
C GLY A 286 10.75 -20.57 -5.30
N GLY A 287 9.58 -20.29 -5.91
CA GLY A 287 9.08 -18.91 -6.06
C GLY A 287 8.92 -18.17 -4.72
N PRO A 288 8.73 -16.82 -4.75
CA PRO A 288 8.59 -16.00 -3.56
C PRO A 288 7.52 -16.55 -2.62
N ARG A 289 7.80 -16.54 -1.32
CA ARG A 289 6.89 -17.09 -0.31
C ARG A 289 6.58 -16.06 0.75
N THR A 290 5.31 -15.83 1.03
CA THR A 290 4.90 -15.16 2.26
C THR A 290 4.89 -16.18 3.37
N LEU A 291 5.69 -15.99 4.41
CA LEU A 291 5.67 -16.78 5.65
C LEU A 291 4.82 -16.05 6.69
N VAL A 292 3.95 -16.77 7.39
CA VAL A 292 3.18 -16.22 8.51
C VAL A 292 3.49 -17.00 9.80
N ASN A 293 4.10 -16.31 10.76
CA ASN A 293 4.56 -16.87 12.03
C ASN A 293 3.71 -16.33 13.19
N ILE A 294 2.90 -17.18 13.82
CA ILE A 294 2.16 -16.82 15.05
C ILE A 294 3.07 -16.98 16.26
N LEU A 295 3.31 -15.88 16.98
CA LEU A 295 4.18 -15.84 18.16
C LEU A 295 3.39 -16.04 19.46
N ASP A 296 2.16 -15.53 19.53
CA ASP A 296 1.30 -15.64 20.72
C ASP A 296 -0.05 -16.31 20.37
N GLY A 297 0.00 -17.63 20.17
CA GLY A 297 -1.19 -18.42 19.87
C GLY A 297 -2.21 -18.46 21.00
N ASN A 298 -1.79 -18.25 22.25
CA ASN A 298 -2.70 -18.27 23.41
C ASN A 298 -3.64 -17.05 23.38
N VAL A 299 -3.10 -15.86 23.14
CA VAL A 299 -3.92 -14.64 23.01
C VAL A 299 -4.92 -14.77 21.86
N VAL A 300 -4.51 -15.37 20.73
CA VAL A 300 -5.41 -15.63 19.60
C VAL A 300 -6.57 -16.56 20.00
N GLN A 301 -6.29 -17.69 20.67
CA GLN A 301 -7.33 -18.65 21.09
C GLN A 301 -8.31 -18.06 22.12
N GLU A 302 -7.80 -17.21 23.02
CA GLU A 302 -8.60 -16.52 24.02
C GLU A 302 -9.54 -15.49 23.38
N ARG A 303 -9.02 -14.67 22.46
CA ARG A 303 -9.70 -13.47 21.95
C ARG A 303 -10.44 -13.64 20.63
N TYR A 304 -10.10 -14.63 19.82
CA TYR A 304 -10.72 -14.86 18.51
C TYR A 304 -11.43 -16.20 18.46
N LYS A 305 -12.71 -16.18 18.06
CA LYS A 305 -13.49 -17.39 17.79
C LYS A 305 -13.64 -17.57 16.28
N PRO A 306 -12.98 -18.57 15.67
CA PRO A 306 -13.02 -18.76 14.24
C PRO A 306 -14.44 -19.11 13.77
N HIS A 307 -14.76 -18.68 12.56
CA HIS A 307 -16.04 -18.97 11.89
C HIS A 307 -16.06 -20.39 11.33
N GLY A 308 -14.93 -20.86 10.81
CA GLY A 308 -14.79 -22.17 10.18
C GLY A 308 -15.21 -22.20 8.70
N ASP A 309 -15.50 -21.03 8.11
CA ASP A 309 -15.79 -20.86 6.69
C ASP A 309 -14.54 -20.47 5.86
N VAL A 310 -13.44 -20.15 6.53
CA VAL A 310 -12.13 -19.93 5.90
C VAL A 310 -11.41 -21.27 5.75
N PRO A 311 -10.91 -21.62 4.55
CA PRO A 311 -10.21 -22.89 4.37
C PRO A 311 -8.84 -22.84 5.07
N THR A 312 -8.59 -23.79 5.97
CA THR A 312 -7.37 -23.81 6.78
C THR A 312 -6.48 -25.03 6.59
N ARG A 313 -6.96 -26.06 5.85
CA ARG A 313 -6.27 -27.35 5.72
C ARG A 313 -4.94 -27.29 4.99
N LEU A 314 -4.76 -26.30 4.12
CA LEU A 314 -3.51 -26.16 3.37
C LEU A 314 -2.55 -25.23 4.09
N THR A 315 -1.35 -25.71 4.36
CA THR A 315 -0.28 -24.86 4.91
C THR A 315 0.37 -24.01 3.83
N THR A 316 0.27 -24.39 2.55
CA THR A 316 0.81 -23.60 1.43
C THR A 316 -0.22 -23.44 0.33
N VAL A 317 -0.40 -22.21 -0.14
CA VAL A 317 -1.26 -21.86 -1.28
C VAL A 317 -0.42 -21.09 -2.31
N THR A 318 -0.07 -21.75 -3.41
CA THR A 318 0.67 -21.16 -4.54
C THR A 318 -0.25 -21.01 -5.74
N THR A 319 -0.17 -19.91 -6.46
CA THR A 319 -0.78 -19.75 -7.78
C THR A 319 0.35 -19.77 -8.81
N SER A 320 0.56 -20.87 -9.53
CA SER A 320 1.55 -20.83 -10.62
C SER A 320 0.93 -20.07 -11.79
N ALA A 321 1.41 -18.86 -12.06
CA ALA A 321 1.37 -18.34 -13.42
C ALA A 321 2.44 -19.12 -14.20
N ASP A 322 2.04 -19.81 -15.26
CA ASP A 322 3.00 -20.37 -16.20
C ASP A 322 3.59 -19.13 -16.90
N SER A 323 4.68 -18.57 -16.37
CA SER A 323 5.31 -17.32 -16.87
C SER A 323 5.74 -17.42 -18.34
N SER A 324 5.73 -18.64 -18.90
CA SER A 324 5.90 -18.91 -20.32
C SER A 324 4.68 -18.55 -21.20
N SER A 325 3.52 -18.26 -20.59
CA SER A 325 2.23 -18.02 -21.25
C SER A 325 1.67 -16.61 -21.04
N SER A 326 2.42 -15.68 -20.43
CA SER A 326 2.02 -14.26 -20.39
C SER A 326 2.17 -13.64 -21.79
N ARG A 327 1.34 -14.08 -22.74
CA ARG A 327 1.13 -13.40 -24.01
C ARG A 327 0.27 -12.18 -23.72
N PHE A 328 0.91 -11.13 -23.23
CA PHE A 328 0.39 -9.80 -23.44
C PHE A 328 0.25 -9.59 -24.96
N CYS A 329 -0.97 -9.73 -25.48
CA CYS A 329 -1.25 -9.42 -26.86
C CYS A 329 -1.36 -7.90 -26.96
N LYS A 330 -0.38 -7.26 -27.59
CA LYS A 330 -0.47 -5.83 -27.92
C LYS A 330 -1.54 -5.66 -28.98
N LEU A 331 -2.76 -5.32 -28.57
CA LEU A 331 -3.79 -4.84 -29.47
C LEU A 331 -3.55 -3.34 -29.71
N ARG A 332 -4.04 -2.81 -30.84
CA ARG A 332 -3.76 -1.43 -31.29
C ARG A 332 -4.10 -0.34 -30.25
N ASP A 333 -4.98 -0.65 -29.30
CA ASP A 333 -5.51 0.32 -28.34
C ASP A 333 -5.13 0.01 -26.87
N GLY A 334 -4.21 -0.93 -26.63
CA GLY A 334 -3.74 -1.24 -25.27
C GLY A 334 -3.22 -2.66 -25.09
N TRP A 335 -2.64 -2.92 -23.92
CA TRP A 335 -2.34 -4.28 -23.46
C TRP A 335 -3.61 -4.87 -22.85
N VAL A 336 -4.09 -5.98 -23.40
CA VAL A 336 -5.19 -6.75 -22.81
C VAL A 336 -4.57 -7.97 -22.15
N LEU A 337 -4.82 -8.13 -20.85
CA LEU A 337 -4.51 -9.37 -20.13
C LEU A 337 -5.32 -10.49 -20.76
N ASP A 338 -4.66 -11.57 -21.14
CA ASP A 338 -5.33 -12.81 -21.54
C ASP A 338 -6.03 -13.36 -20.28
N GLU A 339 -7.35 -13.18 -20.17
CA GLU A 339 -8.15 -13.60 -19.00
C GLU A 339 -8.20 -15.14 -18.83
N ASP A 340 -7.59 -15.88 -19.76
CA ASP A 340 -7.59 -17.35 -19.87
C ASP A 340 -6.45 -18.04 -19.09
N GLU A 341 -5.76 -17.34 -18.18
CA GLU A 341 -4.66 -17.93 -17.41
C GLU A 341 -5.20 -18.95 -16.39
N ALA A 342 -5.01 -20.24 -16.67
CA ALA A 342 -5.38 -21.32 -15.76
C ALA A 342 -4.51 -21.28 -14.51
N VAL A 343 -5.09 -20.84 -13.40
CA VAL A 343 -4.40 -20.81 -12.11
C VAL A 343 -4.18 -22.24 -11.62
N ARG A 344 -2.91 -22.68 -11.61
CA ARG A 344 -2.56 -23.93 -10.95
C ARG A 344 -2.36 -23.67 -9.47
N LEU A 345 -3.16 -24.33 -8.64
CA LEU A 345 -2.90 -24.39 -7.21
C LEU A 345 -1.94 -25.55 -6.95
N TYR A 346 -0.74 -25.23 -6.50
CA TYR A 346 0.22 -26.23 -6.02
C TYR A 346 0.05 -26.40 -4.52
N CYS A 347 -0.29 -27.63 -4.12
CA CYS A 347 -0.33 -28.03 -2.72
C CYS A 347 0.94 -28.80 -2.39
N LYS A 348 1.87 -28.13 -1.69
CA LYS A 348 3.15 -28.72 -1.27
C LYS A 348 2.94 -29.90 -0.31
N ASP A 349 1.94 -29.82 0.58
CA ASP A 349 1.64 -30.84 1.58
C ASP A 349 1.20 -32.18 0.96
N CYS A 350 0.71 -32.16 -0.28
CA CYS A 350 0.20 -33.35 -0.95
C CYS A 350 1.00 -33.72 -2.22
N CYS A 351 2.02 -32.96 -2.60
CA CYS A 351 2.66 -33.03 -3.93
C CYS A 351 1.65 -32.98 -5.09
N LEU A 352 0.49 -32.35 -4.90
CA LEU A 352 -0.60 -32.34 -5.87
C LEU A 352 -0.56 -31.07 -6.72
N ARG A 353 -0.64 -31.27 -8.03
CA ARG A 353 -0.87 -30.22 -9.03
C ARG A 353 -2.33 -30.25 -9.44
N GLY A 354 -3.13 -29.31 -8.92
CA GLY A 354 -4.48 -29.05 -9.40
C GLY A 354 -4.45 -27.88 -10.38
N ILE A 355 -4.92 -28.08 -11.61
CA ILE A 355 -5.13 -26.99 -12.56
C ILE A 355 -6.59 -26.57 -12.44
N ILE A 356 -6.84 -25.32 -12.08
CA ILE A 356 -8.17 -24.72 -12.16
C ILE A 356 -8.13 -23.70 -13.28
N SER A 357 -8.87 -23.95 -14.35
CA SER A 357 -9.03 -22.95 -15.39
C SER A 357 -10.04 -21.89 -14.94
N THR A 358 -9.69 -20.60 -15.05
CA THR A 358 -10.61 -19.47 -14.81
C THR A 358 -11.88 -19.57 -15.68
N TYR A 359 -11.74 -20.18 -16.87
CA TYR A 359 -12.84 -20.49 -17.79
C TYR A 359 -13.93 -21.38 -17.16
N ASP A 360 -13.55 -22.35 -16.32
CA ASP A 360 -14.49 -23.27 -15.68
C ASP A 360 -15.31 -22.58 -14.58
N ILE A 361 -14.72 -21.60 -13.89
CA ILE A 361 -15.40 -20.82 -12.83
C ILE A 361 -16.36 -19.78 -13.44
N ARG A 362 -15.93 -19.07 -14.49
CA ARG A 362 -16.73 -18.01 -15.13
C ARG A 362 -17.98 -18.56 -15.83
N ASN A 363 -17.88 -19.73 -16.44
CA ASN A 363 -19.03 -20.39 -17.07
C ASN A 363 -20.12 -20.78 -16.07
N GLU A 364 -19.78 -21.20 -14.85
CA GLU A 364 -20.78 -21.50 -13.80
C GLU A 364 -21.46 -20.24 -13.25
N LEU A 365 -20.74 -19.12 -13.19
CA LEU A 365 -21.28 -17.83 -12.75
C LEU A 365 -22.22 -17.22 -13.80
N MET A 366 -21.88 -17.31 -15.09
CA MET A 366 -22.72 -16.84 -16.20
C MET A 366 -23.99 -17.70 -16.39
N LYS A 367 -23.90 -19.02 -16.15
CA LYS A 367 -25.09 -19.91 -16.15
C LYS A 367 -26.07 -19.61 -15.01
N SER A 368 -25.59 -19.00 -13.92
CA SER A 368 -26.42 -18.62 -12.76
C SER A 368 -27.15 -17.27 -12.97
N LEU A 369 -26.55 -16.35 -13.73
CA LEU A 369 -27.13 -15.03 -14.02
C LEU A 369 -28.21 -15.03 -15.11
N HIS A 370 -28.25 -16.04 -15.98
CA HIS A 370 -29.27 -16.14 -17.04
C HIS A 370 -30.62 -16.77 -16.61
N ARG A 371 -30.88 -16.95 -15.31
CA ARG A 371 -32.17 -17.44 -14.80
C ARG A 371 -33.08 -16.32 -14.29
N LEU A 372 -33.50 -15.43 -15.19
CA LEU A 372 -34.71 -14.60 -15.01
C LEU A 372 -35.56 -14.70 -16.29
N PRO A 373 -36.89 -14.90 -16.18
CA PRO A 373 -37.74 -15.15 -17.34
C PRO A 373 -38.19 -13.84 -17.98
N GLN A 374 -37.82 -13.60 -19.24
CA GLN A 374 -38.55 -12.67 -20.09
C GLN A 374 -38.88 -13.29 -21.45
N ALA A 375 -40.19 -13.49 -21.61
CA ALA A 375 -41.01 -13.28 -22.80
C ALA A 375 -40.60 -13.93 -24.14
N SER A 376 -41.54 -14.78 -24.57
CA SER A 376 -41.76 -15.32 -25.91
C SER A 376 -41.53 -14.37 -27.08
N PHE A 377 -40.84 -14.87 -28.11
CA PHE A 377 -41.22 -14.67 -29.51
C PHE A 377 -40.99 -15.97 -30.28
N VAL A 378 -42.00 -16.36 -31.06
CA VAL A 378 -41.91 -17.36 -32.13
C VAL A 378 -41.89 -16.55 -33.43
N ASN A 379 -40.90 -16.74 -34.32
CA ASN A 379 -41.20 -17.46 -35.57
C ASN A 379 -40.00 -17.87 -36.44
N GLU A 380 -40.21 -19.04 -37.05
CA GLU A 380 -39.89 -19.52 -38.41
C GLU A 380 -38.79 -18.77 -39.17
N ASN A 381 -37.56 -19.29 -39.14
CA ASN A 381 -36.76 -19.61 -40.33
C ASN A 381 -35.39 -20.21 -39.90
N GLY A 382 -35.11 -21.40 -40.42
CA GLY A 382 -33.90 -22.23 -40.34
C GLY A 382 -32.58 -21.71 -39.74
N ASP A 383 -32.00 -22.59 -38.92
CA ASP A 383 -30.58 -22.76 -38.54
C ASP A 383 -29.95 -21.84 -37.48
N SER A 384 -29.81 -22.38 -36.27
CA SER A 384 -28.48 -22.67 -35.69
C SER A 384 -28.62 -23.68 -34.53
N SER A 385 -28.02 -24.86 -34.67
CA SER A 385 -27.88 -25.80 -33.57
C SER A 385 -26.68 -25.41 -32.72
N ILE A 386 -26.92 -24.67 -31.63
CA ILE A 386 -25.98 -24.66 -30.50
C ILE A 386 -26.40 -25.85 -29.65
N SER A 387 -25.57 -26.91 -29.66
CA SER A 387 -25.77 -28.05 -28.78
C SER A 387 -25.59 -27.59 -27.34
N ASP A 388 -26.69 -27.60 -26.59
CA ASP A 388 -26.69 -27.48 -25.15
C ASP A 388 -25.72 -28.51 -24.57
N CYS A 389 -24.60 -28.04 -23.99
CA CYS A 389 -23.80 -28.88 -23.12
C CYS A 389 -24.64 -29.13 -21.87
N SER A 390 -25.13 -30.36 -21.75
CA SER A 390 -26.04 -30.74 -20.69
C SER A 390 -25.32 -30.61 -19.34
N LYS A 391 -26.04 -30.20 -18.29
CA LYS A 391 -25.49 -30.18 -16.92
C LYS A 391 -24.84 -31.51 -16.53
N SER A 392 -25.30 -32.63 -17.11
CA SER A 392 -24.71 -33.96 -16.96
C SER A 392 -23.33 -34.13 -17.58
N GLU A 393 -23.01 -33.46 -18.68
CA GLU A 393 -21.68 -33.53 -19.32
C GLU A 393 -20.64 -32.71 -18.57
N PHE A 394 -21.05 -31.59 -17.97
CA PHE A 394 -20.19 -30.78 -17.08
C PHE A 394 -19.89 -31.52 -15.76
N GLU A 395 -20.89 -32.17 -15.16
CA GLU A 395 -20.70 -33.04 -13.99
C GLU A 395 -19.85 -34.28 -14.33
N LEU A 396 -19.95 -34.81 -15.56
CA LEU A 396 -19.09 -35.89 -16.05
C LEU A 396 -17.64 -35.42 -16.27
N PHE A 397 -17.42 -34.19 -16.75
CA PHE A 397 -16.09 -33.60 -16.91
C PHE A 397 -15.43 -33.35 -15.55
N LEU A 398 -16.14 -32.74 -14.60
CA LEU A 398 -15.65 -32.57 -13.22
C LEU A 398 -15.42 -33.94 -12.54
N SER A 399 -16.29 -34.93 -12.76
CA SER A 399 -16.08 -36.30 -12.26
C SER A 399 -14.88 -36.99 -12.91
N ALA A 400 -14.58 -36.72 -14.19
CA ALA A 400 -13.46 -37.30 -14.91
C ALA A 400 -12.13 -36.65 -14.52
N LEU A 401 -12.11 -35.33 -14.31
CA LEU A 401 -10.98 -34.57 -13.79
C LEU A 401 -10.67 -35.00 -12.34
N ALA A 402 -11.70 -35.18 -11.51
CA ALA A 402 -11.57 -35.71 -10.15
C ALA A 402 -11.15 -37.19 -10.09
N LYS A 403 -11.30 -37.95 -11.18
CA LYS A 403 -10.87 -39.35 -11.29
C LYS A 403 -9.46 -39.51 -11.89
N SER A 404 -8.97 -38.55 -12.67
CA SER A 404 -7.64 -38.60 -13.29
C SER A 404 -6.54 -38.05 -12.38
N ILE A 405 -6.90 -37.18 -11.43
CA ILE A 405 -6.05 -36.84 -10.29
C ILE A 405 -6.22 -37.96 -9.26
N VAL A 406 -5.18 -38.76 -9.04
CA VAL A 406 -5.20 -39.79 -7.98
C VAL A 406 -5.59 -39.09 -6.66
N PRO A 407 -6.75 -39.40 -6.04
CA PRO A 407 -7.25 -38.65 -4.91
C PRO A 407 -6.52 -39.13 -3.65
N THR A 408 -5.35 -38.55 -3.38
CA THR A 408 -4.69 -38.69 -2.08
C THR A 408 -5.01 -37.53 -1.14
N SER A 409 -5.63 -36.44 -1.62
CA SER A 409 -6.16 -35.37 -0.78
C SER A 409 -7.69 -35.30 -0.85
N ASN A 410 -8.34 -35.27 0.32
CA ASN A 410 -9.79 -35.13 0.51
C ASN A 410 -10.33 -33.71 0.21
N ILE A 411 -9.66 -32.92 -0.64
CA ILE A 411 -10.06 -31.53 -0.91
C ILE A 411 -11.09 -31.52 -2.03
N GLY A 412 -12.32 -31.11 -1.70
CA GLY A 412 -13.40 -30.98 -2.67
C GLY A 412 -13.24 -29.74 -3.57
N PRO A 413 -13.93 -29.68 -4.71
CA PRO A 413 -13.85 -28.54 -5.64
C PRO A 413 -14.26 -27.20 -5.00
N GLU A 414 -15.23 -27.21 -4.09
CA GLU A 414 -15.67 -25.99 -3.37
C GLU A 414 -14.60 -25.46 -2.39
N GLU A 415 -13.88 -26.38 -1.72
CA GLU A 415 -12.77 -26.00 -0.84
C GLU A 415 -11.63 -25.39 -1.65
N MET A 416 -11.33 -25.98 -2.80
CA MET A 416 -10.33 -25.48 -3.74
C MET A 416 -10.69 -24.08 -4.28
N LYS A 417 -11.96 -23.86 -4.63
CA LYS A 417 -12.48 -22.55 -5.04
C LYS A 417 -12.39 -21.52 -3.91
N SER A 418 -12.66 -21.94 -2.67
CA SER A 418 -12.57 -21.07 -1.49
C SER A 418 -11.12 -20.65 -1.23
N LEU A 419 -10.16 -21.57 -1.40
CA LEU A 419 -8.73 -21.30 -1.30
C LEU A 419 -8.25 -20.30 -2.36
N TYR A 420 -8.72 -20.47 -3.60
CA TYR A 420 -8.44 -19.53 -4.68
C TYR A 420 -8.92 -18.11 -4.33
N HIS A 421 -10.17 -17.95 -3.89
CA HIS A 421 -10.69 -16.64 -3.51
C HIS A 421 -10.01 -16.04 -2.27
N LEU A 422 -9.60 -16.88 -1.31
CA LEU A 422 -8.83 -16.41 -0.15
C LEU A 422 -7.48 -15.87 -0.60
N ARG A 423 -6.83 -16.55 -1.56
CA ARG A 423 -5.56 -16.12 -2.13
C ARG A 423 -5.70 -14.81 -2.91
N GLU A 424 -6.72 -14.68 -3.77
CA GLU A 424 -7.01 -13.43 -4.49
C GLU A 424 -7.30 -12.25 -3.57
N ALA A 425 -7.84 -12.51 -2.37
CA ALA A 425 -8.12 -11.49 -1.36
C ALA A 425 -6.90 -11.12 -0.51
N SER A 426 -5.85 -11.94 -0.56
CA SER A 426 -4.65 -11.79 0.26
C SER A 426 -3.67 -10.80 -0.37
N PHE A 427 -2.79 -10.22 0.45
CA PHE A 427 -1.65 -9.45 -0.02
C PHE A 427 -0.67 -10.38 -0.75
N VAL A 428 -0.50 -10.12 -2.05
CA VAL A 428 0.33 -10.83 -3.01
C VAL A 428 1.01 -9.83 -3.94
N LYS A 429 2.33 -9.83 -4.06
CA LYS A 429 2.96 -8.81 -4.90
C LYS A 429 2.88 -9.16 -6.37
N GLU A 430 3.05 -10.43 -6.73
CA GLU A 430 3.08 -10.84 -8.13
C GLU A 430 2.37 -12.18 -8.41
N ASN A 431 1.99 -12.36 -9.67
CA ASN A 431 1.50 -13.62 -10.20
C ASN A 431 2.62 -14.68 -10.07
N GLY A 432 2.38 -15.75 -9.31
CA GLY A 432 3.40 -16.78 -9.06
C GLY A 432 3.77 -16.93 -7.59
N ASP A 433 3.53 -15.88 -6.78
CA ASP A 433 3.84 -15.91 -5.36
C ASP A 433 3.05 -17.03 -4.66
N SER A 434 3.60 -17.50 -3.55
CA SER A 434 2.91 -18.42 -2.65
C SER A 434 2.74 -17.81 -1.25
N ILE A 435 1.69 -18.21 -0.54
CA ILE A 435 1.63 -17.99 0.91
C ILE A 435 1.81 -19.33 1.58
N SER A 436 2.82 -19.40 2.43
CA SER A 436 3.10 -20.50 3.33
C SER A 436 2.78 -20.05 4.75
N TYR A 437 2.13 -20.94 5.46
CA TYR A 437 1.53 -20.70 6.74
C TYR A 437 2.03 -21.77 7.70
N CYS A 438 2.41 -21.37 8.90
CA CYS A 438 2.98 -22.26 9.91
C CYS A 438 1.93 -23.14 10.60
N GLY A 439 0.65 -22.73 10.59
CA GLY A 439 -0.42 -23.46 11.24
C GLY A 439 -1.63 -23.69 10.34
N GLU A 440 -2.69 -24.21 10.96
CA GLU A 440 -4.02 -24.40 10.37
C GLU A 440 -5.05 -23.42 10.99
N SER A 441 -4.58 -22.27 11.49
CA SER A 441 -5.44 -21.31 12.19
C SER A 441 -6.10 -20.36 11.20
N GLU A 442 -7.43 -20.21 11.26
CA GLU A 442 -8.16 -19.19 10.47
C GLU A 442 -7.57 -17.79 10.64
N PHE A 443 -7.20 -17.42 11.86
CA PHE A 443 -6.56 -16.12 12.16
C PHE A 443 -5.37 -15.83 11.23
N GLU A 444 -4.54 -16.84 11.00
CA GLU A 444 -3.33 -16.73 10.21
C GLU A 444 -3.64 -16.43 8.73
N ARG A 445 -4.75 -16.96 8.21
CA ARG A 445 -5.20 -16.79 6.82
C ARG A 445 -5.77 -15.38 6.59
N LEU A 446 -6.25 -14.74 7.65
CA LEU A 446 -6.84 -13.41 7.59
C LEU A 446 -5.79 -12.29 7.64
N LEU A 447 -4.56 -12.56 8.10
CA LEU A 447 -3.52 -11.53 8.16
C LEU A 447 -3.10 -11.03 6.77
N PRO A 448 -2.83 -11.89 5.77
CA PRO A 448 -2.58 -11.44 4.40
C PRO A 448 -3.79 -10.72 3.80
N VAL A 449 -5.02 -11.13 4.12
CA VAL A 449 -6.23 -10.44 3.67
C VAL A 449 -6.29 -9.02 4.25
N ALA A 450 -6.01 -8.83 5.54
CA ALA A 450 -5.96 -7.49 6.13
C ALA A 450 -4.82 -6.63 5.54
N ALA A 451 -3.65 -7.23 5.27
CA ALA A 451 -2.52 -6.55 4.65
C ALA A 451 -2.82 -6.02 3.24
N SER A 452 -3.77 -6.63 2.51
CA SER A 452 -4.16 -6.18 1.17
C SER A 452 -4.78 -4.77 1.14
N LEU A 453 -5.18 -4.23 2.29
CA LEU A 453 -5.56 -2.81 2.41
C LEU A 453 -4.44 -1.85 1.97
N ALA A 454 -3.18 -2.27 2.06
CA ALA A 454 -2.04 -1.48 1.62
C ALA A 454 -2.13 -1.08 0.14
N TYR A 455 -2.79 -1.89 -0.70
CA TYR A 455 -3.03 -1.55 -2.10
C TYR A 455 -3.79 -0.24 -2.28
N LEU A 456 -4.56 0.22 -1.29
CA LEU A 456 -5.26 1.50 -1.42
C LEU A 456 -4.33 2.72 -1.47
N TYR A 457 -3.10 2.63 -0.96
CA TYR A 457 -2.13 3.73 -0.97
C TYR A 457 -0.81 3.41 -1.67
N ASP A 458 -0.45 2.14 -1.80
CA ASP A 458 0.78 1.76 -2.46
C ASP A 458 0.61 1.82 -3.98
N GLY A 459 0.77 3.00 -4.56
CA GLY A 459 0.68 3.18 -6.00
C GLY A 459 1.74 2.37 -6.77
N TRP A 460 2.86 2.01 -6.14
CA TRP A 460 3.93 1.25 -6.78
C TRP A 460 3.61 -0.23 -6.85
N VAL A 461 3.39 -0.86 -5.71
CA VAL A 461 3.03 -2.29 -5.64
C VAL A 461 1.68 -2.51 -6.31
N SER A 462 0.72 -1.62 -6.08
CA SER A 462 -0.59 -1.77 -6.73
C SER A 462 -0.49 -1.63 -8.23
N ARG A 463 0.36 -0.77 -8.81
CA ARG A 463 0.48 -0.69 -10.29
C ARG A 463 0.95 -1.99 -10.94
N ARG A 464 1.64 -2.86 -10.20
CA ARG A 464 2.05 -4.18 -10.70
C ARG A 464 0.88 -5.17 -10.74
N VAL A 465 0.00 -5.12 -9.74
CA VAL A 465 -1.14 -6.04 -9.59
C VAL A 465 -2.42 -5.49 -10.25
N TYR A 466 -2.63 -4.19 -10.14
CA TYR A 466 -3.82 -3.43 -10.48
C TYR A 466 -3.45 -2.22 -11.33
N SER A 467 -4.08 -2.07 -12.49
CA SER A 467 -3.80 -0.95 -13.39
C SER A 467 -4.25 0.41 -12.87
N SER A 468 -5.14 0.46 -11.86
CA SER A 468 -5.69 1.70 -11.32
C SER A 468 -6.27 1.54 -9.92
N PHE A 469 -6.53 2.67 -9.24
CA PHE A 469 -7.29 2.70 -7.99
C PHE A 469 -8.69 2.10 -8.16
N ASP A 470 -9.37 2.38 -9.28
CA ASP A 470 -10.69 1.82 -9.57
C ASP A 470 -10.64 0.29 -9.72
N SER A 471 -9.55 -0.26 -10.24
CA SER A 471 -9.32 -1.71 -10.31
C SER A 471 -9.21 -2.32 -8.91
N VAL A 472 -8.53 -1.66 -7.96
CA VAL A 472 -8.47 -2.09 -6.56
C VAL A 472 -9.87 -2.06 -5.93
N VAL A 473 -10.60 -0.96 -6.11
CA VAL A 473 -11.99 -0.80 -5.63
C VAL A 473 -12.89 -1.92 -6.16
N GLN A 474 -12.81 -2.20 -7.47
CA GLN A 474 -13.61 -3.24 -8.10
C GLN A 474 -13.21 -4.63 -7.60
N HIS A 475 -11.92 -4.94 -7.52
CA HIS A 475 -11.39 -6.23 -7.08
C HIS A 475 -11.87 -6.59 -5.67
N PHE A 476 -11.72 -5.66 -4.74
CA PHE A 476 -12.14 -5.85 -3.34
C PHE A 476 -13.63 -5.56 -3.10
N ARG A 477 -14.40 -5.23 -4.15
CA ARG A 477 -15.83 -4.89 -4.09
C ARG A 477 -16.11 -3.77 -3.08
N LEU A 478 -15.26 -2.76 -3.08
CA LEU A 478 -15.36 -1.61 -2.18
C LEU A 478 -16.43 -0.64 -2.68
N HIS A 479 -17.25 -0.15 -1.75
CA HIS A 479 -18.23 0.88 -2.08
C HIS A 479 -17.56 2.24 -2.10
N THR A 480 -17.62 2.90 -3.24
CA THR A 480 -17.25 4.31 -3.34
C THR A 480 -18.44 5.19 -3.00
N SER A 481 -18.16 6.41 -2.58
CA SER A 481 -19.16 7.45 -2.37
C SER A 481 -18.70 8.72 -3.06
N SER A 482 -19.65 9.53 -3.50
CA SER A 482 -19.35 10.89 -3.90
C SER A 482 -18.94 11.73 -2.69
N LEU A 483 -18.16 12.79 -2.93
CA LEU A 483 -17.84 13.79 -1.90
C LEU A 483 -19.11 14.35 -1.25
N GLN A 484 -20.11 14.63 -2.07
CA GLN A 484 -21.40 15.15 -1.61
C GLN A 484 -22.13 14.18 -0.68
N GLU A 485 -22.18 12.88 -1.00
CA GLU A 485 -22.79 11.87 -0.13
C GLU A 485 -22.03 11.73 1.20
N SER A 486 -20.70 11.75 1.15
CA SER A 486 -19.86 11.70 2.36
C SER A 486 -20.10 12.93 3.25
N GLN A 487 -20.07 14.13 2.66
CA GLN A 487 -20.38 15.39 3.35
C GLN A 487 -21.81 15.39 3.94
N GLN A 488 -22.78 14.87 3.19
CA GLN A 488 -24.17 14.76 3.64
C GLN A 488 -24.30 13.80 4.83
N ARG A 489 -23.58 12.68 4.84
CA ARG A 489 -23.54 11.74 5.97
C ARG A 489 -22.90 12.38 7.20
N ASP A 490 -21.77 13.07 7.03
CA ASP A 490 -21.11 13.75 8.13
C ASP A 490 -21.98 14.86 8.71
N PHE A 491 -22.65 15.65 7.87
CA PHE A 491 -23.61 16.64 8.32
C PHE A 491 -24.77 16.02 9.12
N GLN A 492 -25.36 14.93 8.64
CA GLN A 492 -26.42 14.21 9.37
C GLN A 492 -25.92 13.66 10.72
N GLU A 493 -24.69 13.17 10.77
CA GLU A 493 -24.09 12.64 11.99
C GLU A 493 -23.80 13.76 13.01
N ILE A 494 -23.28 14.90 12.55
CA ILE A 494 -23.10 16.11 13.36
C ILE A 494 -24.45 16.55 13.95
N GLN A 495 -25.52 16.59 13.15
CA GLN A 495 -26.85 16.93 13.64
C GLN A 495 -27.37 15.96 14.70
N LYS A 496 -27.15 14.64 14.52
CA LYS A 496 -27.50 13.64 15.55
C LYS A 496 -26.72 13.87 16.83
N ASN A 497 -25.43 14.16 16.73
CA ASN A 497 -24.56 14.43 17.87
C ASN A 497 -24.94 15.74 18.59
N CYS A 498 -25.34 16.78 17.87
CA CYS A 498 -25.87 18.02 18.47
C CYS A 498 -27.15 17.75 19.27
N LYS A 499 -28.09 16.98 18.70
CA LYS A 499 -29.32 16.57 19.43
C LYS A 499 -29.00 15.75 20.68
N ARG A 500 -27.98 14.89 20.61
CA ARG A 500 -27.50 14.11 21.75
C ARG A 500 -26.86 15.00 22.81
N PHE A 501 -26.06 15.98 22.40
CA PHE A 501 -25.44 16.96 23.28
C PHE A 501 -26.49 17.72 24.10
N HIS A 502 -27.49 18.31 23.45
CA HIS A 502 -28.61 18.97 24.13
C HIS A 502 -29.34 18.03 25.11
N ARG A 503 -29.56 16.78 24.70
CA ARG A 503 -30.21 15.79 25.57
C ARG A 503 -29.41 15.50 26.84
N ILE A 504 -28.09 15.34 26.72
CA ILE A 504 -27.19 15.06 27.85
C ILE A 504 -27.12 16.27 28.78
N PHE A 505 -27.00 17.47 28.22
CA PHE A 505 -26.79 18.70 28.98
C PHE A 505 -28.09 19.44 29.35
N LYS A 506 -29.25 18.83 29.11
CA LYS A 506 -30.56 19.45 29.30
C LYS A 506 -30.70 20.09 30.68
N GLY A 507 -31.11 21.37 30.70
CA GLY A 507 -31.30 22.13 31.93
C GLY A 507 -30.01 22.67 32.59
N THR A 508 -28.85 22.42 31.98
CA THR A 508 -27.59 23.07 32.37
C THR A 508 -27.34 24.32 31.50
N TRP A 509 -26.35 25.14 31.87
CA TRP A 509 -25.82 26.20 31.02
C TRP A 509 -25.35 25.75 29.63
N TRP A 510 -24.89 24.49 29.48
CA TRP A 510 -24.46 23.95 28.18
C TRP A 510 -25.62 23.73 27.21
N ASP A 511 -26.84 23.53 27.71
CA ASP A 511 -28.05 23.37 26.88
C ASP A 511 -28.39 24.64 26.08
N ARG A 512 -27.91 25.80 26.56
CA ARG A 512 -28.15 27.11 25.95
C ARG A 512 -27.06 27.54 24.97
N LEU A 513 -26.08 26.69 24.71
CA LEU A 513 -25.04 27.02 23.75
C LEU A 513 -25.63 27.11 22.34
N PRO A 514 -25.18 28.10 21.53
CA PRO A 514 -25.48 28.15 20.11
C PRO A 514 -25.04 26.86 19.39
N GLU A 515 -25.82 26.42 18.41
CA GLU A 515 -25.58 25.17 17.67
C GLU A 515 -24.20 25.18 16.98
N ASP A 516 -23.75 26.32 16.45
CA ASP A 516 -22.42 26.47 15.84
C ASP A 516 -21.28 26.24 16.84
N LEU A 517 -21.45 26.67 18.10
CA LEU A 517 -20.47 26.39 19.15
C LEU A 517 -20.49 24.92 19.56
N ILE A 518 -21.68 24.30 19.61
CA ILE A 518 -21.83 22.86 19.88
C ILE A 518 -21.17 22.05 18.77
N VAL A 519 -21.38 22.40 17.50
CA VAL A 519 -20.71 21.78 16.36
C VAL A 519 -19.20 21.88 16.51
N ARG A 520 -18.65 23.07 16.81
CA ARG A 520 -17.20 23.22 17.04
C ARG A 520 -16.68 22.39 18.22
N ILE A 521 -17.43 22.31 19.32
CA ILE A 521 -17.10 21.45 20.46
C ILE A 521 -17.10 19.98 20.03
N ILE A 522 -18.11 19.56 19.27
CA ILE A 522 -18.23 18.20 18.75
C ILE A 522 -17.09 17.92 17.76
N GLU A 523 -16.76 18.81 16.83
CA GLU A 523 -15.64 18.65 15.90
C GLU A 523 -14.29 18.60 16.61
N MET A 524 -14.11 19.38 17.69
CA MET A 524 -12.91 19.31 18.52
C MET A 524 -12.84 18.02 19.33
N ALA A 525 -13.95 17.58 19.93
CA ALA A 525 -14.02 16.40 20.78
C ALA A 525 -14.10 15.09 19.99
N VAL A 526 -14.68 15.15 18.80
CA VAL A 526 -14.91 14.10 17.83
C VAL A 526 -14.20 14.57 16.56
N HIS A 527 -12.86 14.56 16.60
CA HIS A 527 -12.00 15.01 15.50
C HIS A 527 -12.60 14.58 14.15
N PRO A 528 -12.69 15.47 13.14
CA PRO A 528 -13.26 15.13 11.85
C PRO A 528 -12.42 14.00 11.26
N ARG A 529 -13.05 12.82 11.27
CA ARG A 529 -12.44 11.55 10.90
C ARG A 529 -12.05 11.65 9.44
N ARG A 530 -10.76 11.53 9.13
CA ARG A 530 -10.26 11.41 7.76
C ARG A 530 -10.66 10.06 7.19
N ASN A 531 -11.94 9.83 6.89
CA ASN A 531 -12.40 8.53 6.39
C ASN A 531 -12.14 8.33 4.90
N ILE A 532 -11.47 9.29 4.25
CA ILE A 532 -11.49 9.42 2.80
C ILE A 532 -10.14 9.00 2.23
N VAL A 533 -10.16 8.00 1.34
CA VAL A 533 -9.06 7.75 0.40
C VAL A 533 -9.39 8.40 -0.93
N LEU A 534 -8.45 9.20 -1.42
CA LEU A 534 -8.47 9.78 -2.76
C LEU A 534 -7.80 8.81 -3.75
N PRO A 535 -8.27 8.75 -5.00
CA PRO A 535 -7.58 8.04 -6.06
C PRO A 535 -6.13 8.52 -6.17
N TRP A 536 -5.20 7.62 -6.53
CA TRP A 536 -3.83 8.03 -6.79
C TRP A 536 -3.81 9.04 -7.93
N LYS A 537 -2.99 10.09 -7.80
CA LYS A 537 -2.72 10.94 -8.97
C LYS A 537 -2.00 10.06 -9.99
N SER A 538 -2.58 9.93 -11.18
CA SER A 538 -1.92 9.33 -12.33
C SER A 538 -0.79 10.27 -12.75
N TYR A 539 0.39 10.10 -12.15
CA TYR A 539 1.62 10.78 -12.57
C TYR A 539 2.12 10.26 -13.91
#